data_AF-A0A5C6YQB2-F1
#
_entry.id   AF-A0A5C6YQB2-F1
#
_cell.length_a   1.000
_cell.length_b   1.000
_cell.length_c   1.000
_cell.angle_alpha   90.00
_cell.angle_beta   90.00
_cell.angle_gamma   90.00
#
_symmetry.space_group_name_H-M   'P 1'
#
loop_
_entity.id
_entity.type
_entity.pdbx_description
1 polymer ?
#
loop_
_entity_poly.entity_id
_entity_poly.type
_entity_poly.pdbx_seq_one_letter_code
_entity_poly.pdbx_strand_id
1 'polypeptide(L)'
;MTTLQERTVADVVTENIKAAHIFKKHGIDFCCGGGISIKKACEKAKIDPSILEAELLSLDVIQDRAYNFNSWKLDFLTDHIINVHHTYVEESSPLLLQYSKRVNHVHGHHYTELAEIETLVTKVVQELASHMKKEELILFPFIKKLVKAEREGEEVPAIHFGTVENPIKMMEAEHEEAGELLRRISELSSNYTPPQGACNTYRAFYAKLDEFEQDLHQHVHLENNILFPKALALEKKLKN
;
A
#
# COMPACT_ATOMS: atom_id res chain seq x y z
N MET A 1 20.33 -13.46 18.58
CA MET A 1 20.21 -12.41 17.55
C MET A 1 19.41 -13.03 16.41
N THR A 2 18.25 -12.46 16.10
CA THR A 2 17.42 -12.92 14.98
C THR A 2 18.18 -12.62 13.69
N THR A 3 18.30 -13.61 12.80
CA THR A 3 18.96 -13.43 11.50
C THR A 3 18.08 -12.56 10.60
N LEU A 4 18.65 -11.88 9.59
CA LEU A 4 17.86 -11.03 8.68
C LEU A 4 16.74 -11.83 8.01
N GLN A 5 16.99 -13.08 7.65
CA GLN A 5 16.03 -13.97 6.99
C GLN A 5 14.82 -14.35 7.87
N GLU A 6 14.96 -14.29 9.19
CA GLU A 6 13.89 -14.56 10.16
C GLU A 6 13.02 -13.34 10.43
N ARG A 7 13.49 -12.13 10.09
CA ARG A 7 12.70 -10.90 10.19
C ARG A 7 11.58 -10.88 9.14
N THR A 8 10.47 -10.20 9.45
CA THR A 8 9.40 -10.05 8.46
C THR A 8 9.77 -9.04 7.39
N VAL A 9 9.16 -9.18 6.20
CA VAL A 9 9.32 -8.22 5.10
C VAL A 9 8.88 -6.83 5.55
N ALA A 10 7.73 -6.74 6.22
CA ALA A 10 7.18 -5.52 6.76
C ALA A 10 8.12 -4.82 7.76
N ASP A 11 8.76 -5.56 8.66
CA ASP A 11 9.72 -4.98 9.63
C ASP A 11 10.89 -4.31 8.93
N VAL A 12 11.42 -4.93 7.88
CA VAL A 12 12.57 -4.41 7.13
C VAL A 12 12.21 -3.13 6.37
N VAL A 13 11.03 -3.09 5.75
CA VAL A 13 10.54 -1.89 5.06
C VAL A 13 10.19 -0.77 6.06
N THR A 14 9.64 -1.12 7.22
CA THR A 14 9.32 -0.16 8.28
C THR A 14 10.58 0.51 8.84
N GLU A 15 11.70 -0.22 8.95
CA GLU A 15 12.99 0.32 9.39
C GLU A 15 13.71 1.13 8.30
N ASN A 16 13.56 0.72 7.04
CA ASN A 16 14.15 1.40 5.90
C ASN A 16 13.19 1.29 4.69
N ILE A 17 12.43 2.36 4.44
CA ILE A 17 11.45 2.40 3.34
C ILE A 17 12.09 2.11 1.98
N LYS A 18 13.39 2.40 1.82
CA LYS A 18 14.11 2.06 0.58
C LYS A 18 14.13 0.56 0.34
N ALA A 19 14.04 -0.30 1.35
CA ALA A 19 13.95 -1.75 1.14
C ALA A 19 12.72 -2.18 0.31
N ALA A 20 11.66 -1.37 0.27
CA ALA A 20 10.47 -1.65 -0.54
C ALA A 20 10.81 -1.90 -2.03
N HIS A 21 11.75 -1.13 -2.61
CA HIS A 21 12.11 -1.30 -4.03
C HIS A 21 12.78 -2.65 -4.30
N ILE A 22 13.53 -3.18 -3.32
CA ILE A 22 14.18 -4.48 -3.43
C ILE A 22 13.12 -5.58 -3.42
N PHE A 23 12.17 -5.55 -2.48
CA PHE A 23 11.09 -6.54 -2.46
C PHE A 23 10.23 -6.48 -3.72
N LYS A 24 9.87 -5.27 -4.19
CA LYS A 24 9.15 -5.07 -5.46
C LYS A 24 9.89 -5.68 -6.65
N LYS A 25 11.21 -5.44 -6.77
CA LYS A 25 12.05 -5.98 -7.84
C LYS A 25 11.95 -7.51 -7.96
N HIS A 26 11.76 -8.19 -6.84
CA HIS A 26 11.64 -9.66 -6.79
C HIS A 26 10.19 -10.15 -6.70
N GLY A 27 9.20 -9.29 -6.90
CA GLY A 27 7.77 -9.64 -6.83
C GLY A 27 7.32 -10.07 -5.43
N ILE A 28 8.01 -9.59 -4.38
CA ILE A 28 7.66 -9.84 -2.99
C ILE A 28 6.75 -8.71 -2.49
N ASP A 29 5.56 -9.10 -2.06
CA ASP A 29 4.60 -8.20 -1.40
C ASP A 29 5.09 -7.82 0.01
N PHE A 30 5.22 -6.52 0.24
CA PHE A 30 5.64 -5.92 1.51
C PHE A 30 4.54 -5.11 2.21
N CYS A 31 3.38 -4.92 1.58
CA CYS A 31 2.30 -4.10 2.10
C CYS A 31 1.19 -4.95 2.74
N CYS A 32 0.52 -5.82 1.99
CA CYS A 32 -0.53 -6.73 2.50
C CYS A 32 0.07 -8.02 3.07
N GLY A 33 0.93 -8.67 2.30
CA GLY A 33 1.61 -9.93 2.65
C GLY A 33 2.88 -9.79 3.49
N GLY A 34 3.23 -8.57 3.92
CA GLY A 34 4.51 -8.24 4.55
C GLY A 34 4.77 -8.94 5.90
N GLY A 35 3.75 -9.49 6.56
CA GLY A 35 3.85 -10.15 7.86
C GLY A 35 4.58 -11.51 7.86
N ILE A 36 5.04 -12.00 6.71
CA ILE A 36 5.83 -13.23 6.63
C ILE A 36 7.34 -12.94 6.72
N SER A 37 8.11 -13.90 7.24
CA SER A 37 9.58 -13.83 7.25
C SER A 37 10.15 -13.69 5.84
N ILE A 38 11.27 -12.99 5.68
CA ILE A 38 12.00 -12.88 4.42
C ILE A 38 12.25 -14.26 3.79
N LYS A 39 12.65 -15.26 4.59
CA LYS A 39 12.85 -16.63 4.10
C LYS A 39 11.61 -17.20 3.39
N LYS A 40 10.45 -17.13 4.04
CA LYS A 40 9.16 -17.58 3.47
C LYS A 40 8.76 -16.77 2.23
N ALA A 41 9.00 -15.45 2.23
CA ALA A 41 8.76 -14.61 1.06
C ALA A 41 9.62 -15.05 -0.13
N CYS A 42 10.90 -15.34 0.10
CA CYS A 42 11.81 -15.86 -0.91
C CYS A 42 11.37 -17.22 -1.45
N GLU A 43 10.95 -18.13 -0.57
CA GLU A 43 10.40 -19.44 -0.95
C GLU A 43 9.18 -19.31 -1.88
N LYS A 44 8.25 -18.39 -1.57
CA LYS A 44 7.09 -18.10 -2.41
C LYS A 44 7.48 -17.49 -3.76
N ALA A 45 8.42 -16.55 -3.75
CA ALA A 45 8.91 -15.86 -4.95
C ALA A 45 9.90 -16.71 -5.78
N LYS A 46 10.29 -17.89 -5.29
CA LYS A 46 11.28 -18.79 -5.90
C LYS A 46 12.64 -18.11 -6.12
N ILE A 47 13.06 -17.28 -5.18
CA ILE A 47 14.38 -16.61 -5.18
C ILE A 47 15.28 -17.21 -4.09
N ASP A 48 16.59 -17.17 -4.29
CA ASP A 48 17.56 -17.51 -3.26
C ASP A 48 17.58 -16.41 -2.18
N PRO A 49 17.28 -16.72 -0.90
CA PRO A 49 17.31 -15.74 0.19
C PRO A 49 18.64 -14.99 0.30
N SER A 50 19.75 -15.62 -0.08
CA SER A 50 21.09 -15.04 0.00
C SER A 50 21.27 -13.86 -0.98
N ILE A 51 20.61 -13.90 -2.13
CA ILE A 51 20.63 -12.81 -3.12
C ILE A 51 19.90 -11.60 -2.55
N LEU A 52 18.69 -11.81 -2.02
CA LEU A 52 17.89 -10.74 -1.44
C LEU A 52 18.58 -10.12 -0.23
N GLU A 53 19.17 -10.94 0.63
CA GLU A 53 19.96 -10.50 1.78
C GLU A 53 21.15 -9.63 1.36
N ALA A 54 21.90 -10.03 0.32
CA ALA A 54 23.00 -9.22 -0.19
C ALA A 54 22.52 -7.85 -0.72
N GLU A 55 21.40 -7.80 -1.44
CA GLU A 55 20.82 -6.54 -1.92
C GLU A 55 20.36 -5.66 -0.74
N LEU A 56 19.67 -6.23 0.26
CA LEU A 56 19.23 -5.51 1.45
C LEU A 56 20.40 -4.95 2.28
N LEU A 57 21.49 -5.72 2.42
CA LEU A 57 22.69 -5.29 3.12
C LEU A 57 23.49 -4.22 2.35
N SER A 58 23.31 -4.15 1.03
CA SER A 58 23.92 -3.12 0.18
C SER A 58 23.23 -1.76 0.26
N LEU A 59 22.02 -1.70 0.85
CA LEU A 59 21.36 -0.43 1.10
C LEU A 59 22.14 0.37 2.14
N ASP A 60 22.53 1.59 1.75
CA ASP A 60 23.11 2.54 2.69
C ASP A 60 22.20 2.66 3.92
N VAL A 61 22.77 2.42 5.11
CA VAL A 61 22.11 2.54 6.43
C VAL A 61 21.87 4.01 6.80
N ILE A 62 21.77 4.91 5.81
CA ILE A 62 21.33 6.26 6.06
C ILE A 62 19.83 6.15 6.34
N GLN A 63 19.52 5.99 7.63
CA GLN A 63 18.19 6.28 8.16
C GLN A 63 17.90 7.72 7.80
N ASP A 64 17.16 7.90 6.72
CA ASP A 64 16.55 9.17 6.45
C ASP A 64 15.55 9.40 7.57
N ARG A 65 15.94 10.24 8.54
CA ARG A 65 15.10 10.56 9.71
C ARG A 65 13.74 11.09 9.28
N ALA A 66 13.64 11.66 8.07
CA ALA A 66 12.38 12.13 7.50
C ALA A 66 11.38 10.99 7.25
N TYR A 67 11.82 9.74 7.11
CA TYR A 67 10.97 8.59 6.77
C TYR A 67 10.98 7.46 7.81
N ASN A 68 11.37 7.75 9.06
CA ASN A 68 11.15 6.82 10.16
C ASN A 68 9.68 6.87 10.61
N PHE A 69 8.78 6.36 9.77
CA PHE A 69 7.34 6.32 10.01
C PHE A 69 6.99 5.59 11.32
N ASN A 70 7.83 4.64 11.74
CA ASN A 70 7.62 3.93 13.00
C ASN A 70 7.77 4.83 14.24
N SER A 71 8.45 5.96 14.12
CA SER A 71 8.57 6.95 15.21
C SER A 71 7.40 7.94 15.29
N TRP A 72 6.55 7.98 14.25
CA TRP A 72 5.49 8.98 14.16
C TRP A 72 4.32 8.66 15.09
N LYS A 73 3.68 9.72 15.57
CA LYS A 73 2.43 9.63 16.32
C LYS A 73 1.28 9.29 15.38
N LEU A 74 0.29 8.54 15.86
CA LEU A 74 -0.77 8.00 15.01
C LEU A 74 -1.64 9.10 14.40
N ASP A 75 -1.92 10.16 15.16
CA ASP A 75 -2.63 11.34 14.64
C ASP A 75 -1.88 12.00 13.48
N PHE A 76 -0.57 12.21 13.63
CA PHE A 76 0.27 12.74 12.55
C PHE A 76 0.37 11.78 11.36
N LEU A 77 0.50 10.46 11.60
CA LEU A 77 0.56 9.46 10.53
C LEU A 77 -0.75 9.41 9.73
N THR A 78 -1.91 9.49 10.38
CA THR A 78 -3.20 9.60 9.68
C THR A 78 -3.28 10.86 8.82
N ASP A 79 -2.79 12.00 9.33
CA ASP A 79 -2.76 13.23 8.54
C ASP A 79 -1.81 13.12 7.35
N HIS A 80 -0.66 12.46 7.50
CA HIS A 80 0.25 12.23 6.38
C HIS A 80 -0.39 11.36 5.31
N ILE A 81 -1.01 10.24 5.68
CA ILE A 81 -1.67 9.33 4.73
C ILE A 81 -2.74 10.07 3.92
N ILE A 82 -3.58 10.88 4.57
CA ILE A 82 -4.59 11.70 3.87
C ILE A 82 -3.93 12.69 2.90
N ASN A 83 -2.98 13.49 3.41
CA ASN A 83 -2.44 14.62 2.66
C ASN A 83 -1.45 14.22 1.56
N VAL A 84 -0.87 13.02 1.63
CA VAL A 84 0.10 12.52 0.66
C VAL A 84 -0.56 11.48 -0.23
N HIS A 85 -1.02 10.37 0.34
CA HIS A 85 -1.49 9.23 -0.44
C HIS A 85 -2.93 9.40 -0.92
N HIS A 86 -3.87 9.73 -0.03
CA HIS A 86 -5.28 9.86 -0.46
C HIS A 86 -5.45 11.02 -1.46
N THR A 87 -4.78 12.14 -1.19
CA THR A 87 -4.76 13.29 -2.12
C THR A 87 -4.18 12.89 -3.47
N TYR A 88 -3.06 12.16 -3.50
CA TYR A 88 -2.48 11.67 -4.75
C TYR A 88 -3.41 10.71 -5.50
N VAL A 89 -4.06 9.77 -4.82
CA VAL A 89 -5.02 8.84 -5.41
C VAL A 89 -6.20 9.61 -6.01
N GLU A 90 -6.76 10.57 -5.28
CA GLU A 90 -7.87 11.41 -5.73
C GLU A 90 -7.49 12.23 -6.98
N GLU A 91 -6.32 12.87 -6.97
CA GLU A 91 -5.84 13.70 -8.09
C GLU A 91 -5.45 12.85 -9.32
N SER A 92 -4.90 11.66 -9.12
CA SER A 92 -4.43 10.78 -10.19
C SER A 92 -5.56 9.99 -10.87
N SER A 93 -6.63 9.71 -10.13
CA SER A 93 -7.74 8.87 -10.58
C SER A 93 -8.41 9.34 -11.89
N PRO A 94 -8.78 10.63 -12.06
CA PRO A 94 -9.40 11.08 -13.30
C PRO A 94 -8.51 10.89 -14.54
N LEU A 95 -7.20 11.11 -14.38
CA LEU A 95 -6.24 10.96 -15.47
C LEU A 95 -6.06 9.48 -15.84
N LEU A 96 -5.98 8.58 -14.86
CA LEU A 96 -5.91 7.14 -15.10
C LEU A 96 -7.13 6.62 -15.86
N LEU A 97 -8.34 7.03 -15.44
CA LEU A 97 -9.58 6.68 -16.14
C LEU A 97 -9.60 7.22 -17.58
N GLN A 98 -9.12 8.43 -17.79
CA GLN A 98 -9.04 9.03 -19.12
C GLN A 98 -8.06 8.26 -20.01
N TYR A 99 -6.88 7.92 -19.48
CA TYR A 99 -5.86 7.18 -20.20
C TYR A 99 -6.30 5.77 -20.55
N SER A 100 -6.86 5.01 -19.59
CA SER A 100 -7.30 3.64 -19.82
C SER A 100 -8.33 3.57 -20.95
N LYS A 101 -9.36 4.42 -20.89
CA LYS A 101 -10.40 4.53 -21.92
C LYS A 101 -9.83 4.96 -23.27
N ARG A 102 -8.94 5.95 -23.30
CA ARG A 102 -8.36 6.46 -24.55
C ARG A 102 -7.49 5.40 -25.23
N VAL A 103 -6.64 4.73 -24.46
CA VAL A 103 -5.73 3.70 -24.96
C VAL A 103 -6.52 2.50 -25.47
N ASN A 104 -7.50 2.01 -24.71
CA ASN A 104 -8.37 0.92 -25.16
C ASN A 104 -9.17 1.31 -26.43
N HIS A 105 -9.73 2.52 -26.48
CA HIS A 105 -10.47 2.97 -27.66
C HIS A 105 -9.63 2.97 -28.94
N VAL A 106 -8.38 3.43 -28.87
CA VAL A 106 -7.50 3.52 -30.05
C VAL A 106 -6.83 2.19 -30.39
N HIS A 107 -6.46 1.41 -29.38
CA HIS A 107 -5.56 0.27 -29.54
C HIS A 107 -6.18 -1.10 -29.18
N GLY A 108 -7.36 -1.12 -28.56
CA GLY A 108 -8.02 -2.34 -28.05
C GLY A 108 -8.42 -3.36 -29.13
N HIS A 109 -8.52 -2.93 -30.39
CA HIS A 109 -8.75 -3.83 -31.51
C HIS A 109 -7.52 -4.72 -31.82
N HIS A 110 -6.33 -4.25 -31.47
CA HIS A 110 -5.06 -4.97 -31.68
C HIS A 110 -4.54 -5.61 -30.38
N TYR A 111 -4.72 -4.90 -29.26
CA TYR A 111 -4.29 -5.32 -27.92
C TYR A 111 -5.54 -5.57 -27.06
N THR A 112 -6.09 -6.79 -27.17
CA THR A 112 -7.40 -7.14 -26.59
C THR A 112 -7.44 -7.09 -25.06
N GLU A 113 -6.28 -7.22 -24.41
CA GLU A 113 -6.10 -7.08 -22.96
C GLU A 113 -6.49 -5.69 -22.43
N LEU A 114 -6.44 -4.66 -23.29
CA LEU A 114 -6.75 -3.28 -22.90
C LEU A 114 -8.19 -3.10 -22.42
N ALA A 115 -9.13 -3.92 -22.90
CA ALA A 115 -10.51 -3.88 -22.45
C ALA A 115 -10.66 -4.38 -21.00
N GLU A 116 -9.91 -5.42 -20.64
CA GLU A 116 -9.86 -5.93 -19.27
C GLU A 116 -9.13 -4.92 -18.36
N ILE A 117 -8.01 -4.37 -18.81
CA ILE A 117 -7.27 -3.32 -18.08
C ILE A 117 -8.17 -2.10 -17.79
N GLU A 118 -8.93 -1.59 -18.77
CA GLU A 118 -9.85 -0.46 -18.54
C GLU A 118 -10.90 -0.78 -17.46
N THR A 119 -11.45 -1.99 -17.49
CA THR A 119 -12.44 -2.45 -16.51
C THR A 119 -11.83 -2.51 -15.11
N LEU A 120 -10.64 -3.10 -14.98
CA LEU A 120 -9.93 -3.24 -13.71
C LEU A 120 -9.51 -1.89 -13.13
N VAL A 121 -8.99 -0.97 -13.96
CA VAL A 121 -8.65 0.40 -13.55
C VAL A 121 -9.88 1.14 -13.01
N THR A 122 -11.02 1.00 -13.70
CA THR A 122 -12.28 1.61 -13.25
C THR A 122 -12.70 1.05 -11.89
N LYS A 123 -12.56 -0.26 -11.69
CA LYS A 123 -12.91 -0.93 -10.44
C LYS A 123 -12.02 -0.47 -9.28
N VAL A 124 -10.69 -0.49 -9.45
CA VAL A 124 -9.72 -0.02 -8.45
C VAL A 124 -10.02 1.42 -8.01
N VAL A 125 -10.25 2.32 -8.96
CA VAL A 125 -10.51 3.74 -8.64
C VAL A 125 -11.80 3.91 -7.84
N GLN A 126 -12.86 3.18 -8.20
CA GLN A 126 -14.14 3.25 -7.48
C GLN A 126 -14.04 2.67 -6.07
N GLU A 127 -13.37 1.53 -5.92
CA GLU A 127 -13.18 0.88 -4.62
C GLU A 127 -12.35 1.77 -3.69
N LEU A 128 -11.21 2.28 -4.16
CA LEU A 128 -10.36 3.20 -3.40
C LEU A 128 -11.11 4.48 -2.98
N ALA A 129 -11.92 5.07 -3.86
CA ALA A 129 -12.69 6.27 -3.52
C ALA A 129 -13.65 6.04 -2.34
N SER A 130 -14.32 4.87 -2.30
CA SER A 130 -15.20 4.52 -1.17
C SER A 130 -14.43 4.10 0.08
N HIS A 131 -13.30 3.40 -0.12
CA HIS A 131 -12.38 2.94 0.93
C HIS A 131 -11.83 4.12 1.73
N MET A 132 -11.16 5.05 1.07
CA MET A 132 -10.54 6.22 1.70
C MET A 132 -11.56 7.07 2.48
N LYS A 133 -12.82 7.15 2.03
CA LYS A 133 -13.87 7.85 2.79
C LYS A 133 -14.27 7.15 4.08
N LYS A 134 -14.25 5.82 4.14
CA LYS A 134 -14.45 5.09 5.41
C LYS A 134 -13.31 5.40 6.38
N GLU A 135 -12.09 5.49 5.87
CA GLU A 135 -10.94 5.84 6.69
C GLU A 135 -11.01 7.27 7.21
N GLU A 136 -11.14 8.25 6.31
CA GLU A 136 -11.17 9.68 6.62
C GLU A 136 -12.33 10.09 7.55
N LEU A 137 -13.50 9.47 7.38
CA LEU A 137 -14.71 9.87 8.10
C LEU A 137 -14.94 9.06 9.38
N ILE A 138 -14.41 7.82 9.45
CA ILE A 138 -14.71 6.90 10.55
C ILE A 138 -13.44 6.43 11.26
N LEU A 139 -12.54 5.73 10.56
CA LEU A 139 -11.40 5.06 11.20
C LEU A 139 -10.37 6.05 11.74
N PHE A 140 -9.86 6.97 10.91
CA PHE A 140 -8.83 7.93 11.30
C PHE A 140 -9.30 8.95 12.34
N PRO A 141 -10.57 9.42 12.34
CA PRO A 141 -11.09 10.17 13.46
C PRO A 141 -11.11 9.37 14.77
N PHE A 142 -11.37 8.06 14.72
CA PHE A 142 -11.38 7.20 15.91
C PHE A 142 -9.97 6.93 16.45
N ILE A 143 -9.06 6.42 15.61
CA ILE A 143 -7.70 6.98 15.44
C ILE A 143 -7.24 8.02 16.48
N LYS A 144 -7.50 9.26 16.09
CA LYS A 144 -7.16 10.47 16.83
C LYS A 144 -7.83 10.58 18.20
N LYS A 145 -9.05 10.04 18.37
CA LYS A 145 -9.71 9.98 19.69
C LYS A 145 -8.95 9.07 20.66
N LEU A 146 -8.41 7.94 20.21
CA LEU A 146 -7.57 7.07 21.04
C LEU A 146 -6.29 7.80 21.49
N VAL A 147 -5.64 8.52 20.57
CA VAL A 147 -4.45 9.32 20.89
C VAL A 147 -4.77 10.43 21.90
N LYS A 148 -5.91 11.12 21.73
CA LYS A 148 -6.38 12.14 22.67
C LYS A 148 -6.62 11.55 24.06
N ALA A 149 -7.33 10.42 24.13
CA ALA A 149 -7.62 9.72 25.38
C ALA A 149 -6.34 9.33 26.14
N GLU A 150 -5.34 8.77 25.43
CA GLU A 150 -4.03 8.47 26.04
C GLU A 150 -3.33 9.71 26.59
N ARG A 151 -3.35 10.81 25.84
CA ARG A 151 -2.68 12.05 26.22
C ARG A 151 -3.34 12.72 27.44
N GLU A 152 -4.67 12.66 27.51
CA GLU A 152 -5.46 13.40 28.50
C GLU A 152 -5.90 12.53 29.68
N GLY A 153 -5.67 11.20 29.62
CA GLY A 153 -6.12 10.25 30.64
C GLY A 153 -7.65 10.10 30.67
N GLU A 154 -8.32 10.33 29.54
CA GLU A 154 -9.76 10.21 29.39
C GLU A 154 -10.16 8.79 28.98
N GLU A 155 -11.42 8.41 29.27
CA GLU A 155 -11.98 7.16 28.77
C GLU A 155 -12.21 7.22 27.26
N VAL A 156 -12.03 6.08 26.59
CA VAL A 156 -12.31 5.95 25.15
C VAL A 156 -13.82 6.09 24.92
N PRO A 157 -14.29 7.00 24.04
CA PRO A 157 -15.71 7.15 23.76
C PRO A 157 -16.32 5.86 23.22
N ALA A 158 -17.51 5.50 23.71
CA ALA A 158 -18.27 4.40 23.16
C ALA A 158 -18.59 4.64 21.66
N ILE A 159 -18.40 3.60 20.85
CA ILE A 159 -18.55 3.65 19.40
C ILE A 159 -19.48 2.54 18.91
N HIS A 160 -20.22 2.83 17.85
CA HIS A 160 -21.23 1.91 17.30
C HIS A 160 -20.64 0.62 16.71
N PHE A 161 -19.35 0.60 16.36
CA PHE A 161 -18.65 -0.56 15.82
C PHE A 161 -17.83 -1.34 16.87
N GLY A 162 -17.98 -1.01 18.16
CA GLY A 162 -17.39 -1.76 19.28
C GLY A 162 -15.90 -1.50 19.48
N THR A 163 -15.05 -2.02 18.60
CA THR A 163 -13.58 -1.91 18.68
C THR A 163 -12.99 -1.41 17.37
N VAL A 164 -11.79 -0.82 17.42
CA VAL A 164 -11.03 -0.42 16.21
C VAL A 164 -10.68 -1.62 15.31
N GLU A 165 -10.66 -2.83 15.85
CA GLU A 165 -10.36 -4.06 15.13
C GLU A 165 -11.36 -4.37 14.01
N ASN A 166 -12.65 -4.08 14.22
CA ASN A 166 -13.68 -4.36 13.23
C ASN A 166 -13.50 -3.55 11.94
N PRO A 167 -13.37 -2.21 11.97
CA PRO A 167 -13.09 -1.46 10.75
C PRO A 167 -11.71 -1.77 10.17
N ILE A 168 -10.68 -2.03 10.99
CA ILE A 168 -9.34 -2.40 10.48
C ILE A 168 -9.41 -3.68 9.63
N LYS A 169 -10.07 -4.75 10.10
CA LYS A 169 -10.19 -6.00 9.33
C LYS A 169 -10.88 -5.80 7.98
N MET A 170 -11.85 -4.89 7.92
CA MET A 170 -12.52 -4.52 6.66
C MET A 170 -11.56 -3.77 5.74
N MET A 171 -10.76 -2.82 6.26
CA MET A 171 -9.77 -2.11 5.44
C MET A 171 -8.71 -3.07 4.91
N GLU A 172 -8.18 -3.97 5.74
CA GLU A 172 -7.21 -4.99 5.32
C GLU A 172 -7.75 -5.92 4.23
N ALA A 173 -9.03 -6.32 4.30
CA ALA A 173 -9.66 -7.13 3.25
C ALA A 173 -9.77 -6.35 1.93
N GLU A 174 -10.13 -5.07 1.99
CA GLU A 174 -10.23 -4.20 0.82
C GLU A 174 -8.84 -3.89 0.22
N HIS A 175 -7.80 -3.81 1.03
CA HIS A 175 -6.41 -3.72 0.56
C HIS A 175 -5.98 -4.95 -0.22
N GLU A 176 -6.32 -6.14 0.25
CA GLU A 176 -6.04 -7.39 -0.48
C GLU A 176 -6.78 -7.40 -1.83
N GLU A 177 -8.07 -7.01 -1.85
CA GLU A 177 -8.84 -6.92 -3.09
C GLU A 177 -8.22 -5.93 -4.09
N ALA A 178 -7.82 -4.73 -3.64
CA ALA A 178 -7.14 -3.75 -4.48
C ALA A 178 -5.79 -4.27 -5.01
N GLY A 179 -5.01 -4.94 -4.16
CA GLY A 179 -3.74 -5.58 -4.55
C GLY A 179 -3.91 -6.66 -5.61
N GLU A 180 -4.95 -7.49 -5.50
CA GLU A 180 -5.28 -8.52 -6.49
C GLU A 180 -5.65 -7.91 -7.85
N LEU A 181 -6.40 -6.80 -7.87
CA LEU A 181 -6.73 -6.09 -9.10
C LEU A 181 -5.50 -5.49 -9.77
N LEU A 182 -4.61 -4.85 -9.01
CA LEU A 182 -3.38 -4.27 -9.53
C LEU A 182 -2.41 -5.33 -10.03
N ARG A 183 -2.28 -6.46 -9.32
CA ARG A 183 -1.49 -7.60 -9.79
C ARG A 183 -1.99 -8.10 -11.14
N ARG A 184 -3.31 -8.20 -11.32
CA ARG A 184 -3.91 -8.60 -12.59
C ARG A 184 -3.63 -7.58 -13.71
N ILE A 185 -3.70 -6.28 -13.41
CA ILE A 185 -3.35 -5.23 -14.38
C ILE A 185 -1.86 -5.33 -14.76
N SER A 186 -0.98 -5.53 -13.78
CA SER A 186 0.45 -5.69 -14.00
C SER A 186 0.77 -6.89 -14.90
N GLU A 187 0.14 -8.04 -14.65
CA GLU A 187 0.25 -9.24 -15.50
C GLU A 187 -0.17 -8.97 -16.95
N LEU A 188 -1.37 -8.38 -17.14
CA LEU A 188 -1.92 -8.06 -18.47
C LEU A 188 -1.05 -7.06 -19.23
N SER A 189 -0.44 -6.12 -18.51
CA SER A 189 0.39 -5.05 -19.07
C SER A 189 1.88 -5.43 -19.21
N SER A 190 2.24 -6.69 -18.97
CA SER A 190 3.64 -7.14 -18.94
C SER A 190 4.50 -6.29 -18.00
N ASN A 191 4.03 -6.10 -16.76
CA ASN A 191 4.59 -5.19 -15.76
C ASN A 191 4.69 -3.75 -16.28
N TYR A 192 3.60 -3.24 -16.84
CA TYR A 192 3.52 -1.90 -17.44
C TYR A 192 4.57 -1.64 -18.54
N THR A 193 4.96 -2.68 -19.28
CA THR A 193 5.88 -2.55 -20.41
C THR A 193 5.10 -2.37 -21.70
N PRO A 194 5.07 -1.15 -22.28
CA PRO A 194 4.29 -0.91 -23.49
C PRO A 194 4.93 -1.59 -24.72
N PRO A 195 4.12 -2.04 -25.70
CA PRO A 195 4.62 -2.72 -26.89
C PRO A 195 5.53 -1.83 -27.76
N GLN A 196 6.34 -2.47 -28.61
CA GLN A 196 7.19 -1.76 -29.55
C GLN A 196 6.32 -0.90 -30.49
N GLY A 197 6.63 0.40 -30.59
CA GLY A 197 5.83 1.34 -31.38
C GLY A 197 4.60 1.92 -30.66
N ALA A 198 4.37 1.59 -29.38
CA ALA A 198 3.32 2.22 -28.58
C ALA A 198 3.43 3.76 -28.64
N CYS A 199 2.28 4.42 -28.86
CA CYS A 199 2.20 5.88 -28.91
C CYS A 199 2.49 6.50 -27.53
N ASN A 200 2.75 7.80 -27.50
CA ASN A 200 3.09 8.50 -26.27
C ASN A 200 2.00 8.39 -25.18
N THR A 201 0.72 8.42 -25.56
CA THR A 201 -0.39 8.25 -24.61
C THR A 201 -0.40 6.87 -23.97
N TYR A 202 -0.08 5.82 -24.75
CA TYR A 202 0.00 4.46 -24.23
C TYR A 202 1.19 4.32 -23.25
N ARG A 203 2.35 4.89 -23.61
CA ARG A 203 3.52 4.92 -22.70
C ARG A 203 3.23 5.68 -21.41
N ALA A 204 2.58 6.84 -21.52
CA ALA A 204 2.20 7.66 -20.37
C ALA A 204 1.18 6.94 -19.48
N PHE A 205 0.23 6.20 -20.05
CA PHE A 205 -0.74 5.41 -19.29
C PHE A 205 -0.06 4.35 -18.43
N TYR A 206 0.83 3.55 -19.03
CA TYR A 206 1.54 2.50 -18.29
C TYR A 206 2.50 3.06 -17.25
N ALA A 207 3.21 4.16 -17.56
CA ALA A 207 4.02 4.85 -16.56
C ALA A 207 3.18 5.36 -15.38
N LYS A 208 1.98 5.89 -15.64
CA LYS A 208 1.09 6.38 -14.57
C LYS A 208 0.49 5.24 -13.75
N LEU A 209 0.23 4.07 -14.34
CA LEU A 209 -0.18 2.88 -13.59
C LEU A 209 0.94 2.39 -12.66
N ASP A 210 2.17 2.32 -13.15
CA ASP A 210 3.31 1.92 -12.31
C ASP A 210 3.57 2.91 -11.17
N GLU A 211 3.46 4.23 -11.43
CA GLU A 211 3.52 5.28 -10.42
C GLU A 211 2.39 5.15 -9.38
N PHE A 212 1.16 4.88 -9.84
CA PHE A 212 -0.01 4.73 -8.97
C PHE A 212 0.07 3.49 -8.08
N GLU A 213 0.46 2.34 -8.62
CA GLU A 213 0.66 1.13 -7.83
C GLU A 213 1.80 1.29 -6.81
N GLN A 214 2.87 2.03 -7.16
CA GLN A 214 3.96 2.32 -6.21
C GLN A 214 3.49 3.15 -5.02
N ASP A 215 2.73 4.21 -5.26
CA ASP A 215 2.14 5.02 -4.20
C ASP A 215 1.22 4.17 -3.33
N LEU A 216 0.34 3.37 -3.94
CA LEU A 216 -0.61 2.55 -3.19
C LEU A 216 0.10 1.47 -2.34
N HIS A 217 1.17 0.85 -2.82
CA HIS A 217 1.95 -0.08 -2.00
C HIS A 217 2.56 0.61 -0.78
N GLN A 218 3.05 1.84 -0.92
CA GLN A 218 3.57 2.60 0.22
C GLN A 218 2.45 2.98 1.19
N HIS A 219 1.34 3.51 0.67
CA HIS A 219 0.12 3.84 1.42
C HIS A 219 -0.32 2.67 2.29
N VAL A 220 -0.62 1.53 1.67
CA VAL A 220 -1.11 0.32 2.35
C VAL A 220 -0.07 -0.22 3.33
N HIS A 221 1.22 -0.09 3.03
CA HIS A 221 2.27 -0.47 3.98
C HIS A 221 2.21 0.36 5.27
N LEU A 222 2.06 1.69 5.16
CA LEU A 222 1.94 2.57 6.32
C LEU A 222 0.73 2.21 7.18
N GLU A 223 -0.36 1.78 6.56
CA GLU A 223 -1.58 1.38 7.25
C GLU A 223 -1.45 0.02 7.92
N ASN A 224 -1.28 -1.03 7.12
CA ASN A 224 -1.30 -2.42 7.57
C ASN A 224 -0.16 -2.73 8.55
N ASN A 225 1.02 -2.14 8.34
CA ASN A 225 2.23 -2.53 9.07
C ASN A 225 2.62 -1.53 10.17
N ILE A 226 2.03 -0.32 10.19
CA ILE A 226 2.39 0.71 11.17
C ILE A 226 1.16 1.26 11.88
N LEU A 227 0.22 1.89 11.17
CA LEU A 227 -0.91 2.59 11.77
C LEU A 227 -1.85 1.63 12.49
N PHE A 228 -2.33 0.59 11.80
CA PHE A 228 -3.33 -0.34 12.31
C PHE A 228 -2.83 -1.16 13.51
N PRO A 229 -1.62 -1.79 13.47
CA PRO A 229 -1.11 -2.53 14.62
C PRO A 229 -0.93 -1.65 15.87
N LYS A 230 -0.48 -0.40 15.68
CA LYS A 230 -0.32 0.54 16.79
C LYS A 230 -1.65 1.04 17.34
N ALA A 231 -2.65 1.29 16.48
CA ALA A 231 -3.99 1.67 16.92
C ALA A 231 -4.63 0.55 17.76
N LEU A 232 -4.51 -0.70 17.34
CA LEU A 232 -4.96 -1.88 18.10
C LEU A 232 -4.26 -1.98 19.46
N ALA A 233 -2.94 -1.81 19.49
CA ALA A 233 -2.17 -1.84 20.73
C ALA A 233 -2.56 -0.70 21.69
N LEU A 234 -2.80 0.50 21.15
CA LEU A 234 -3.23 1.67 21.92
C LEU A 234 -4.63 1.46 22.52
N GLU A 235 -5.60 1.00 21.73
CA GLU A 235 -6.94 0.71 22.23
C GLU A 235 -6.90 -0.34 23.35
N LYS A 236 -6.12 -1.41 23.17
CA LYS A 236 -5.93 -2.45 24.19
C LYS A 236 -5.31 -1.89 25.47
N LYS A 237 -4.35 -0.97 25.36
CA LYS A 237 -3.73 -0.30 26.50
C LYS A 237 -4.73 0.56 27.27
N LEU A 238 -5.62 1.27 26.58
CA LEU A 238 -6.61 2.16 27.21
C LEU A 238 -7.80 1.41 27.84
N LYS A 239 -8.04 0.17 27.44
CA LYS A 239 -9.09 -0.70 28.02
C LYS A 239 -8.63 -1.50 29.25
N ASN A 240 -7.31 -1.56 29.51
CA ASN A 240 -6.72 -2.24 30.67
C ASN A 240 -6.37 -1.23 31.76
#